data_AF-A0A534V6B6-F1
#
_entry.id   AF-A0A534V6B6-F1
#
_cell.length_a   1.000
_cell.length_b   1.000
_cell.length_c   1.000
_cell.angle_alpha   90.00
_cell.angle_beta   90.00
_cell.angle_gamma   90.00
#
_symmetry.space_group_name_H-M   'P 1'
#
loop_
_entity.id
_entity.type
_entity.pdbx_description
1 polymer ?
#
loop_
_entity_poly.entity_id
_entity_poly.type
_entity_poly.pdbx_seq_one_letter_code
_entity_poly.pdbx_strand_id
1 'polypeptide(L)'
;MTTSTVTTTTSPSLCGCGTPDPGFFSFKTGVGTGTCGQIVNDSGASLLSLEGNLLYIGGGAAGVPPNLNPDNGLSVFKVASCTSKTLQLASATGADTGSNLDCTSDGCFFGAPLPIPMPANPSLSICVINTISGSASGTARCDTGAANVDFQLASATYLTGDVLLRRCTATTDPNNVGRNCSTDADCPGGTCADDSAAIQPCPICNPTTLLCNGGPKDGQACTPGTIATISDAFPTSHDCDPPAAGGPLAILPIPFALTTGTSSATSADLPGQPFVFCGFCAARFAPTWKQPVVPCTSDAQCAGLRGCPGNTACSTCKQHNPGAFGEGPVRTITETGAPAGPLATGQSPAPVSFGSVFCIPPTFNTAVDLVADLPGPGATCLQGGAQLLP
;
A
#
# COMPACT_ATOMS: atom_id res chain seq x y z
N MET A 1 49.59 -32.83 35.94
CA MET A 1 48.96 -32.27 34.73
C MET A 1 47.47 -32.24 34.98
N THR A 2 46.91 -31.07 35.22
CA THR A 2 45.47 -30.88 35.47
C THR A 2 44.98 -29.91 34.41
N THR A 3 44.17 -30.43 33.49
CA THR A 3 43.62 -29.70 32.35
C THR A 3 42.44 -28.87 32.84
N SER A 4 42.59 -27.54 32.89
CA SER A 4 41.47 -26.63 33.16
C SER A 4 40.74 -26.32 31.86
N THR A 5 39.53 -26.84 31.73
CA THR A 5 38.56 -26.46 30.71
C THR A 5 38.03 -25.07 31.02
N VAL A 6 38.30 -24.10 30.12
CA VAL A 6 37.69 -22.77 30.16
C VAL A 6 36.32 -22.85 29.52
N THR A 7 35.27 -22.71 30.32
CA THR A 7 33.91 -22.51 29.83
C THR A 7 33.71 -21.02 29.57
N THR A 8 33.66 -20.61 28.31
CA THR A 8 33.28 -19.24 27.92
C THR A 8 31.77 -19.06 28.09
N THR A 9 31.36 -18.37 29.16
CA THR A 9 30.01 -17.83 29.28
C THR A 9 29.90 -16.55 28.46
N THR A 10 29.24 -16.61 27.30
CA THR A 10 28.78 -15.42 26.57
C THR A 10 27.63 -14.79 27.36
N SER A 11 27.86 -13.63 27.99
CA SER A 11 26.76 -12.81 28.51
C SER A 11 25.81 -12.48 27.36
N PRO A 12 24.48 -12.63 27.52
CA PRO A 12 23.55 -12.09 26.54
C PRO A 12 23.83 -10.60 26.41
N SER A 13 24.16 -10.12 25.21
CA SER A 13 24.35 -8.68 25.01
C SER A 13 23.02 -8.00 25.31
N LEU A 14 22.98 -7.22 26.38
CA LEU A 14 21.80 -6.48 26.81
C LEU A 14 21.26 -5.64 25.65
N CYS A 15 19.94 -5.49 25.56
CA CYS A 15 19.36 -4.53 24.65
C CYS A 15 19.84 -3.11 25.03
N GLY A 16 20.20 -2.33 24.02
CA GLY A 16 20.68 -0.96 24.15
C GLY A 16 19.68 0.06 23.63
N CYS A 17 18.42 -0.32 23.39
CA CYS A 17 17.44 0.53 22.71
C CYS A 17 16.50 1.29 23.65
N GLY A 18 16.81 1.32 24.95
CA GLY A 18 16.04 2.03 25.96
C GLY A 18 15.87 1.19 27.21
N THR A 19 15.26 1.78 28.23
CA THR A 19 14.81 1.08 29.44
C THR A 19 13.36 1.48 29.72
N PRO A 20 12.41 0.55 29.71
CA PRO A 20 12.57 -0.89 29.45
C PRO A 20 13.02 -1.19 28.02
N ASP A 21 13.46 -2.42 27.78
CA ASP A 21 13.69 -2.94 26.42
C ASP A 21 12.39 -2.79 25.61
N PRO A 22 12.46 -2.44 24.32
CA PRO A 22 11.27 -2.22 23.52
C PRO A 22 10.56 -3.55 23.24
N GLY A 23 9.26 -3.60 23.51
CA GLY A 23 8.36 -4.68 23.09
C GLY A 23 7.84 -4.52 21.67
N PHE A 24 7.78 -3.27 21.16
CA PHE A 24 7.27 -2.98 19.83
C PHE A 24 8.08 -1.92 19.06
N PHE A 25 8.05 -2.06 17.74
CA PHE A 25 8.40 -1.01 16.78
C PHE A 25 7.13 -0.62 16.02
N SER A 26 6.79 0.65 15.98
CA SER A 26 5.62 1.12 15.25
C SER A 26 6.00 2.14 14.20
N PHE A 27 5.36 2.05 13.03
CA PHE A 27 5.42 3.06 11.98
C PHE A 27 4.02 3.56 11.69
N LYS A 28 3.82 4.88 11.78
CA LYS A 28 2.57 5.54 11.41
C LYS A 28 2.78 6.35 10.13
N THR A 29 2.03 6.07 9.07
CA THR A 29 2.08 6.88 7.85
C THR A 29 1.62 8.31 8.15
N GLY A 30 2.38 9.29 7.65
CA GLY A 30 2.06 10.71 7.72
C GLY A 30 1.54 11.21 6.38
N VAL A 31 1.53 12.54 6.20
CA VAL A 31 1.24 13.18 4.91
C VAL A 31 2.51 13.22 4.07
N GLY A 32 2.39 12.84 2.80
CA GLY A 32 3.52 12.86 1.88
C GLY A 32 3.94 14.27 1.50
N THR A 33 5.24 14.54 1.48
CA THR A 33 5.77 15.81 0.99
C THR A 33 7.03 15.61 0.16
N GLY A 34 7.14 16.41 -0.90
CA GLY A 34 8.32 16.45 -1.76
C GLY A 34 8.58 15.16 -2.54
N THR A 35 9.71 15.15 -3.24
CA THR A 35 10.17 14.02 -4.06
C THR A 35 10.93 13.01 -3.19
N CYS A 36 10.54 11.74 -3.24
CA CYS A 36 11.29 10.62 -2.66
C CYS A 36 12.10 9.84 -3.69
N GLY A 37 11.69 9.93 -4.96
CA GLY A 37 12.19 9.05 -5.99
C GLY A 37 12.04 9.64 -7.39
N GLN A 38 12.45 8.86 -8.37
CA GLN A 38 12.33 9.24 -9.78
C GLN A 38 12.45 8.03 -10.67
N ILE A 39 11.91 8.16 -11.88
CA ILE A 39 12.21 7.25 -12.97
C ILE A 39 12.98 7.98 -14.06
N VAL A 40 14.01 7.33 -14.60
CA VAL A 40 14.93 7.90 -15.60
C VAL A 40 15.04 7.01 -16.82
N ASN A 41 15.40 7.59 -17.97
CA ASN A 41 15.73 6.86 -19.20
C ASN A 41 17.22 6.41 -19.24
N ASP A 42 17.64 5.80 -20.35
CA ASP A 42 19.02 5.34 -20.58
C ASP A 42 20.11 6.44 -20.47
N SER A 43 19.76 7.70 -20.73
CA SER A 43 20.70 8.83 -20.59
C SER A 43 20.75 9.40 -19.17
N GLY A 44 19.97 8.84 -18.23
CA GLY A 44 19.80 9.37 -16.88
C GLY A 44 18.90 10.60 -16.80
N ALA A 45 18.16 10.94 -17.87
CA ALA A 45 17.21 12.05 -17.83
C ALA A 45 15.96 11.62 -17.07
N SER A 46 15.52 12.46 -16.13
CA SER A 46 14.27 12.23 -15.38
C SER A 46 13.07 12.32 -16.30
N LEU A 47 12.21 11.30 -16.24
CA LEU A 47 10.94 11.23 -16.94
C LEU A 47 9.79 11.61 -16.00
N LEU A 48 9.84 11.12 -14.76
CA LEU A 48 8.83 11.38 -13.73
C LEU A 48 9.48 11.41 -12.35
N SER A 49 9.10 12.41 -11.55
CA SER A 49 9.41 12.49 -10.12
C SER A 49 8.40 11.65 -9.33
N LEU A 50 8.88 10.85 -8.38
CA LEU A 50 8.04 10.05 -7.50
C LEU A 50 7.90 10.78 -6.15
N GLU A 51 6.68 11.17 -5.82
CA GLU A 51 6.38 11.97 -4.63
C GLU A 51 6.15 11.09 -3.39
N GLY A 52 6.41 11.67 -2.21
CA GLY A 52 6.17 11.01 -0.94
C GLY A 52 4.72 10.58 -0.76
N ASN A 53 4.52 9.40 -0.17
CA ASN A 53 3.25 8.73 0.09
C ASN A 53 2.38 8.43 -1.13
N LEU A 54 2.87 8.60 -2.35
CA LEU A 54 2.17 8.10 -3.53
C LEU A 54 2.58 6.65 -3.83
N LEU A 55 1.63 5.89 -4.35
CA LEU A 55 1.80 4.54 -4.88
C LEU A 55 1.64 4.61 -6.41
N TYR A 56 2.73 4.30 -7.11
CA TYR A 56 2.80 4.19 -8.55
C TYR A 56 2.77 2.71 -8.93
N ILE A 57 1.95 2.34 -9.93
CA ILE A 57 1.82 0.95 -10.38
C ILE A 57 1.69 0.88 -11.90
N GLY A 58 2.11 -0.24 -12.47
CA GLY A 58 1.91 -0.58 -13.88
C GLY A 58 3.11 -0.31 -14.78
N GLY A 59 3.06 -0.89 -15.98
CA GLY A 59 4.06 -0.68 -17.03
C GLY A 59 3.93 0.70 -17.72
N GLY A 60 4.54 0.83 -18.89
CA GLY A 60 4.57 2.11 -19.63
C GLY A 60 3.26 2.53 -20.30
N ALA A 61 2.18 1.77 -20.14
CA ALA A 61 0.84 2.14 -20.60
C ALA A 61 -0.17 2.25 -19.43
N ALA A 62 0.30 2.29 -18.19
CA ALA A 62 -0.56 2.43 -17.02
C ALA A 62 -1.47 3.66 -17.13
N GLY A 63 -2.77 3.45 -16.99
CA GLY A 63 -3.78 4.52 -17.01
C GLY A 63 -4.24 4.95 -15.61
N VAL A 64 -3.75 4.29 -14.56
CA VAL A 64 -4.09 4.60 -13.17
C VAL A 64 -3.22 5.76 -12.69
N PRO A 65 -3.81 6.87 -12.23
CA PRO A 65 -3.03 7.95 -11.61
C PRO A 65 -2.37 7.46 -10.32
N PRO A 66 -1.25 8.07 -9.89
CA PRO A 66 -0.62 7.74 -8.62
C PRO A 66 -1.62 7.95 -7.48
N ASN A 67 -1.70 6.98 -6.58
CA ASN A 67 -2.70 7.00 -5.51
C ASN A 67 -2.03 7.32 -4.19
N LEU A 68 -2.71 8.10 -3.35
CA LEU A 68 -2.24 8.37 -2.00
C LEU A 68 -2.27 7.07 -1.18
N ASN A 69 -1.19 6.74 -0.49
CA ASN A 69 -1.23 5.69 0.53
C ASN A 69 -2.08 6.18 1.70
N PRO A 70 -2.85 5.31 2.38
CA PRO A 70 -3.64 5.73 3.53
C PRO A 70 -2.79 6.42 4.59
N ASP A 71 -3.09 7.69 4.88
CA ASP A 71 -2.47 8.43 5.97
C ASP A 71 -2.95 7.92 7.33
N ASN A 72 -2.13 8.10 8.37
CA ASN A 72 -2.35 7.63 9.73
C ASN A 72 -2.53 6.11 9.92
N GLY A 73 -2.28 5.31 8.88
CA GLY A 73 -2.16 3.86 9.04
C GLY A 73 -1.02 3.54 10.00
N LEU A 74 -1.32 2.83 11.07
CA LEU A 74 -0.35 2.42 12.07
C LEU A 74 0.01 0.95 11.83
N SER A 75 1.29 0.67 11.63
CA SER A 75 1.82 -0.69 11.53
C SER A 75 2.67 -0.98 12.75
N VAL A 76 2.16 -1.79 13.68
CA VAL A 76 2.89 -2.23 14.87
C VAL A 76 3.54 -3.59 14.63
N PHE A 77 4.83 -3.69 14.90
CA PHE A 77 5.62 -4.91 14.88
C PHE A 77 6.05 -5.26 16.30
N LYS A 78 6.08 -6.55 16.62
CA LYS A 78 6.75 -7.04 17.84
C LYS A 78 8.25 -6.97 17.67
N VAL A 79 8.94 -6.59 18.73
CA VAL A 79 10.39 -6.82 18.85
C VAL A 79 10.58 -8.24 19.38
N ALA A 80 10.80 -9.19 18.47
CA ALA A 80 10.99 -10.59 18.81
C ALA A 80 12.31 -10.82 19.58
N SER A 81 13.34 -10.02 19.28
CA SER A 81 14.56 -9.95 20.07
C SER A 81 15.26 -8.61 19.87
N CYS A 82 15.99 -8.18 20.91
CA CYS A 82 16.89 -7.03 20.85
C CYS A 82 18.28 -7.48 21.29
N THR A 83 19.29 -7.22 20.46
CA THR A 83 20.69 -7.57 20.72
C THR A 83 21.53 -6.34 20.44
N SER A 84 22.13 -5.77 21.50
CA SER A 84 22.81 -4.47 21.40
C SER A 84 21.88 -3.39 20.83
N LYS A 85 22.08 -2.90 19.61
CA LYS A 85 21.24 -1.85 18.98
C LYS A 85 20.32 -2.37 17.88
N THR A 86 20.34 -3.68 17.63
CA THR A 86 19.59 -4.31 16.55
C THR A 86 18.33 -4.98 17.10
N LEU A 87 17.22 -4.71 16.43
CA LEU A 87 15.90 -5.26 16.70
C LEU A 87 15.55 -6.25 15.58
N GLN A 88 15.13 -7.45 15.96
CA GLN A 88 14.47 -8.39 15.06
C GLN A 88 12.97 -8.20 15.19
N LEU A 89 12.30 -7.90 14.09
CA LEU A 89 10.88 -7.58 14.05
C LEU A 89 10.08 -8.79 13.58
N ALA A 90 9.00 -9.07 14.29
CA ALA A 90 7.99 -10.06 13.91
C ALA A 90 6.61 -9.41 13.88
N SER A 91 5.64 -10.10 13.29
CA SER A 91 4.27 -9.61 13.25
C SER A 91 3.69 -9.42 14.66
N ALA A 92 2.99 -8.30 14.87
CA ALA A 92 2.06 -8.14 15.98
C ALA A 92 0.67 -8.60 15.54
N THR A 93 -0.04 -9.31 16.41
CA THR A 93 -1.43 -9.72 16.18
C THR A 93 -2.41 -8.66 16.67
N GLY A 94 -3.67 -8.75 16.25
CA GLY A 94 -4.72 -7.85 16.78
C GLY A 94 -4.92 -7.97 18.29
N ALA A 95 -4.56 -9.09 18.92
CA ALA A 95 -4.60 -9.22 20.38
C ALA A 95 -3.48 -8.42 21.07
N ASP A 96 -2.35 -8.22 20.40
CA ASP A 96 -1.21 -7.47 20.95
C ASP A 96 -1.46 -5.96 20.93
N THR A 97 -2.14 -5.48 19.89
CA THR A 97 -2.51 -4.06 19.71
C THR A 97 -3.90 -3.73 20.25
N GLY A 98 -4.72 -4.74 20.54
CA GLY A 98 -6.14 -4.58 20.89
C GLY A 98 -7.09 -4.35 19.70
N SER A 99 -6.57 -4.35 18.46
CA SER A 99 -7.34 -4.13 17.23
C SER A 99 -6.65 -4.72 16.00
N ASN A 100 -7.42 -5.18 15.01
CA ASN A 100 -6.88 -5.59 13.72
C ASN A 100 -6.52 -4.41 12.79
N LEU A 101 -6.74 -3.17 13.23
CA LEU A 101 -6.46 -1.96 12.46
C LEU A 101 -4.99 -1.54 12.48
N ASP A 102 -4.27 -1.88 13.56
CA ASP A 102 -2.94 -1.33 13.85
C ASP A 102 -1.83 -2.40 13.88
N CYS A 103 -2.17 -3.65 13.52
CA CYS A 103 -1.28 -4.81 13.66
C CYS A 103 -0.60 -5.19 12.34
N THR A 104 0.26 -6.21 12.37
CA THR A 104 1.06 -6.64 11.20
C THR A 104 1.05 -8.16 10.94
N SER A 105 0.14 -8.89 11.58
CA SER A 105 -0.15 -10.29 11.25
C SER A 105 -1.03 -10.41 10.02
N ASP A 106 -1.11 -11.63 9.49
CA ASP A 106 -2.07 -11.97 8.43
C ASP A 106 -3.49 -11.55 8.83
N GLY A 107 -4.20 -10.89 7.91
CA GLY A 107 -5.55 -10.36 8.11
C GLY A 107 -5.65 -9.00 8.81
N CYS A 108 -4.54 -8.38 9.25
CA CYS A 108 -4.55 -7.01 9.75
C CYS A 108 -4.83 -6.02 8.61
N PHE A 109 -5.56 -4.95 8.88
CA PHE A 109 -5.77 -3.88 7.91
C PHE A 109 -4.52 -3.00 7.78
N PHE A 110 -4.30 -2.45 6.60
CA PHE A 110 -3.26 -1.46 6.34
C PHE A 110 -3.92 -0.10 6.04
N GLY A 111 -4.14 0.67 7.11
CA GLY A 111 -4.82 1.97 7.06
C GLY A 111 -6.32 1.86 6.73
N ALA A 112 -6.95 3.01 6.50
CA ALA A 112 -8.36 3.10 6.12
C ALA A 112 -8.61 2.64 4.66
N PRO A 113 -9.85 2.31 4.27
CA PRO A 113 -10.19 2.04 2.87
C PRO A 113 -9.77 3.20 1.95
N LEU A 114 -9.08 2.89 0.86
CA LEU A 114 -8.49 3.87 -0.04
C LEU A 114 -9.43 4.19 -1.21
N PRO A 115 -9.95 5.42 -1.33
CA PRO A 115 -10.72 5.83 -2.50
C PRO A 115 -9.82 6.09 -3.70
N ILE A 116 -10.17 5.51 -4.85
CA ILE A 116 -9.50 5.75 -6.14
C ILE A 116 -10.54 6.35 -7.10
N PRO A 117 -10.68 7.69 -7.14
CA PRO A 117 -11.63 8.32 -8.04
C PRO A 117 -11.16 8.25 -9.49
N MET A 118 -12.11 8.06 -10.41
CA MET A 118 -11.88 8.11 -11.85
C MET A 118 -12.70 9.28 -12.46
N PRO A 119 -12.17 10.52 -12.47
CA PRO A 119 -12.94 11.70 -12.91
C PRO A 119 -13.51 11.62 -14.33
N ALA A 120 -12.78 10.98 -15.25
CA ALA A 120 -13.23 10.80 -16.63
C ALA A 120 -14.40 9.80 -16.76
N ASN A 121 -14.58 8.90 -15.78
CA ASN A 121 -15.67 7.94 -15.73
C ASN A 121 -15.97 7.56 -14.27
N PRO A 122 -16.77 8.37 -13.55
CA PRO A 122 -16.98 8.20 -12.10
C PRO A 122 -17.53 6.81 -11.72
N SER A 123 -18.31 6.18 -12.60
CA SER A 123 -18.83 4.81 -12.44
C SER A 123 -17.74 3.73 -12.39
N LEU A 124 -16.52 4.03 -12.82
CA LEU A 124 -15.35 3.14 -12.75
C LEU A 124 -14.47 3.39 -11.52
N SER A 125 -14.86 4.29 -10.62
CA SER A 125 -14.13 4.55 -9.39
C SER A 125 -14.19 3.34 -8.45
N ILE A 126 -13.09 3.08 -7.76
CA ILE A 126 -12.96 1.90 -6.90
C ILE A 126 -12.64 2.29 -5.46
N CYS A 127 -13.09 1.46 -4.53
CA CYS A 127 -12.65 1.47 -3.14
C CYS A 127 -11.69 0.30 -2.91
N VAL A 128 -10.51 0.56 -2.36
CA VAL A 128 -9.49 -0.46 -2.12
C VAL A 128 -9.38 -0.74 -0.63
N ILE A 129 -9.55 -1.99 -0.23
CA ILE A 129 -9.25 -2.45 1.13
C ILE A 129 -7.90 -3.13 1.11
N ASN A 130 -6.94 -2.58 1.86
CA ASN A 130 -5.63 -3.19 2.04
C ASN A 130 -5.61 -4.02 3.31
N THR A 131 -5.27 -5.30 3.17
CA THR A 131 -5.00 -6.22 4.28
C THR A 131 -3.61 -6.80 4.15
N ILE A 132 -2.97 -7.09 5.26
CA ILE A 132 -1.70 -7.80 5.30
C ILE A 132 -1.99 -9.28 5.02
N SER A 133 -1.27 -9.83 4.06
CA SER A 133 -1.33 -11.20 3.59
C SER A 133 0.01 -11.87 3.89
N GLY A 134 0.00 -12.85 4.79
CA GLY A 134 1.23 -13.36 5.40
C GLY A 134 1.75 -12.44 6.52
N SER A 135 2.50 -13.02 7.46
CA SER A 135 3.01 -12.26 8.60
C SER A 135 4.16 -11.35 8.20
N ALA A 136 4.11 -10.08 8.61
CA ALA A 136 5.18 -9.13 8.41
C ALA A 136 6.43 -9.50 9.23
N SER A 137 7.60 -9.08 8.74
CA SER A 137 8.87 -9.27 9.44
C SER A 137 9.85 -8.17 9.08
N GLY A 138 10.99 -8.11 9.77
CA GLY A 138 12.02 -7.16 9.40
C GLY A 138 13.12 -7.01 10.45
N THR A 139 13.91 -5.96 10.26
CA THR A 139 14.96 -5.56 11.18
C THR A 139 14.97 -4.05 11.34
N ALA A 140 15.35 -3.58 12.52
CA ALA A 140 15.56 -2.16 12.78
C ALA A 140 16.79 -1.93 13.65
N ARG A 141 17.33 -0.71 13.61
CA ARG A 141 18.42 -0.24 14.45
C ARG A 141 17.99 0.99 15.22
N CYS A 142 18.07 0.93 16.54
CA CYS A 142 17.66 2.05 17.38
C CYS A 142 18.72 3.16 17.47
N ASP A 143 19.97 2.92 17.09
CA ASP A 143 21.02 3.95 17.11
C ASP A 143 21.02 4.83 15.85
N THR A 144 20.57 4.31 14.72
CA THR A 144 20.51 5.04 13.44
C THR A 144 19.10 5.28 12.94
N GLY A 145 18.10 4.54 13.45
CA GLY A 145 16.74 4.54 12.94
C GLY A 145 16.61 3.83 11.60
N ALA A 146 17.64 3.09 11.17
CA ALA A 146 17.61 2.35 9.92
C ALA A 146 16.74 1.09 10.09
N ALA A 147 15.90 0.81 9.11
CA ALA A 147 15.01 -0.33 9.15
C ALA A 147 14.75 -0.91 7.75
N ASN A 148 14.54 -2.22 7.71
CA ASN A 148 14.01 -2.96 6.56
C ASN A 148 12.82 -3.77 7.06
N VAL A 149 11.64 -3.54 6.51
CA VAL A 149 10.40 -4.24 6.88
C VAL A 149 9.71 -4.77 5.64
N ASP A 150 9.30 -6.03 5.71
CA ASP A 150 8.68 -6.74 4.62
C ASP A 150 7.28 -7.17 5.03
N PHE A 151 6.30 -6.83 4.19
CA PHE A 151 4.95 -7.40 4.26
C PHE A 151 4.28 -7.38 2.89
N GLN A 152 3.44 -8.37 2.66
CA GLN A 152 2.67 -8.50 1.45
C GLN A 152 1.27 -7.97 1.73
N LEU A 153 0.78 -7.04 0.94
CA LEU A 153 -0.62 -6.62 0.98
C LEU A 153 -1.43 -7.46 0.02
N ALA A 154 -2.64 -7.81 0.45
CA ALA A 154 -3.77 -8.16 -0.41
C ALA A 154 -4.66 -6.93 -0.53
N SER A 155 -4.53 -6.23 -1.66
CA SER A 155 -5.29 -5.03 -1.99
C SER A 155 -6.55 -5.42 -2.76
N ALA A 156 -7.65 -5.60 -2.04
CA ALA A 156 -8.94 -5.98 -2.60
C ALA A 156 -9.62 -4.76 -3.23
N THR A 157 -9.92 -4.83 -4.53
CA THR A 157 -10.50 -3.72 -5.29
C THR A 157 -12.00 -3.89 -5.47
N TYR A 158 -12.79 -2.93 -5.02
CA TYR A 158 -14.25 -2.95 -5.14
C TYR A 158 -14.69 -1.85 -6.12
N LEU A 159 -15.43 -2.23 -7.16
CA LEU A 159 -16.05 -1.27 -8.07
C LEU A 159 -17.34 -0.75 -7.46
N THR A 160 -17.28 0.45 -6.91
CA THR A 160 -18.37 1.08 -6.18
C THR A 160 -18.94 2.28 -6.94
N GLY A 161 -18.19 2.86 -7.87
CA GLY A 161 -18.56 4.12 -8.52
C GLY A 161 -18.52 5.28 -7.52
N ASP A 162 -19.32 6.32 -7.74
CA ASP A 162 -19.51 7.38 -6.75
C ASP A 162 -20.67 7.01 -5.80
N VAL A 163 -20.37 6.78 -4.53
CA VAL A 163 -21.36 6.40 -3.51
C VAL A 163 -21.94 7.59 -2.75
N LEU A 164 -21.50 8.82 -3.04
CA LEU A 164 -21.94 10.04 -2.35
C LEU A 164 -22.11 11.22 -3.33
N LEU A 165 -22.97 11.04 -4.34
CA LEU A 165 -23.26 12.06 -5.36
C LEU A 165 -23.84 13.36 -4.79
N ARG A 166 -24.53 13.29 -3.65
CA ARG A 166 -25.18 14.43 -3.00
C ARG A 166 -25.12 14.28 -1.50
N ARG A 167 -25.03 15.40 -0.78
CA ARG A 167 -25.06 15.40 0.68
C ARG A 167 -25.86 16.55 1.28
N CYS A 168 -26.40 16.33 2.46
CA CYS A 168 -27.00 17.39 3.26
C CYS A 168 -25.92 18.34 3.79
N THR A 169 -26.03 19.61 3.44
CA THR A 169 -25.18 20.71 3.94
C THR A 169 -26.04 21.71 4.70
N ALA A 170 -25.42 22.38 5.69
CA ALA A 170 -26.07 23.39 6.54
C ALA A 170 -27.38 22.94 7.23
N THR A 171 -27.60 21.63 7.39
CA THR A 171 -28.78 21.10 8.09
C THR A 171 -28.74 21.45 9.57
N THR A 172 -29.91 21.71 10.16
CA THR A 172 -30.08 21.92 11.60
C THR A 172 -30.25 20.60 12.37
N ASP A 173 -30.47 19.48 11.69
CA ASP A 173 -30.49 18.15 12.30
C ASP A 173 -29.05 17.61 12.38
N PRO A 174 -28.49 17.45 13.59
CA PRO A 174 -27.13 16.97 13.75
C PRO A 174 -26.91 15.55 13.19
N ASN A 175 -27.96 14.75 12.99
CA ASN A 175 -27.84 13.39 12.45
C ASN A 175 -27.79 13.35 10.91
N ASN A 176 -28.15 14.44 10.23
CA ASN A 176 -28.17 14.49 8.77
C ASN A 176 -26.95 15.21 8.18
N VAL A 177 -26.00 15.68 9.00
CA VAL A 177 -24.80 16.37 8.48
C VAL A 177 -24.02 15.47 7.53
N GLY A 178 -23.89 15.90 6.26
CA GLY A 178 -23.16 15.18 5.22
C GLY A 178 -23.84 13.89 4.72
N ARG A 179 -25.03 13.55 5.22
CA ARG A 179 -25.76 12.34 4.84
C ARG A 179 -26.18 12.42 3.37
N ASN A 180 -26.23 11.27 2.69
CA ASN A 180 -26.74 11.20 1.33
C ASN A 180 -28.20 11.71 1.25
N CYS A 181 -28.53 12.45 0.20
CA CYS A 181 -29.84 13.07 0.01
C CYS A 181 -30.26 13.04 -1.46
N SER A 182 -31.56 13.11 -1.72
CA SER A 182 -32.09 13.24 -3.08
C SER A 182 -32.61 14.65 -3.34
N THR A 183 -33.18 15.30 -2.31
CA THR A 183 -33.81 16.62 -2.38
C THR A 183 -33.55 17.41 -1.09
N ASP A 184 -33.77 18.74 -1.13
CA ASP A 184 -33.66 19.60 0.07
C ASP A 184 -34.59 19.17 1.22
N ALA A 185 -35.69 18.46 0.91
CA ALA A 185 -36.61 17.95 1.94
C ALA A 185 -35.96 16.88 2.83
N ASP A 186 -34.92 16.20 2.34
CA ASP A 186 -34.14 15.22 3.11
C ASP A 186 -33.18 15.90 4.11
N CYS A 187 -33.01 17.22 4.00
CA CYS A 187 -32.05 18.01 4.77
C CYS A 187 -32.76 19.09 5.59
N PRO A 188 -33.38 18.76 6.75
CA PRO A 188 -34.07 19.72 7.58
C PRO A 188 -33.22 20.95 7.91
N GLY A 189 -33.73 22.13 7.55
CA GLY A 189 -33.04 23.41 7.77
C GLY A 189 -31.79 23.65 6.90
N GLY A 190 -31.51 22.80 5.92
CA GLY A 190 -30.35 22.87 5.03
C GLY A 190 -30.71 22.60 3.57
N THR A 191 -29.70 22.20 2.79
CA THR A 191 -29.82 21.92 1.35
C THR A 191 -29.16 20.60 0.99
N CYS A 192 -29.69 19.95 -0.04
CA CYS A 192 -29.08 18.79 -0.65
C CYS A 192 -28.08 19.26 -1.71
N ALA A 193 -26.82 19.41 -1.30
CA ALA A 193 -25.74 19.86 -2.17
C ALA A 193 -25.33 18.77 -3.16
N ASP A 194 -25.01 19.19 -4.39
CA ASP A 194 -24.42 18.34 -5.42
C ASP A 194 -22.91 18.21 -5.17
N ASP A 195 -22.45 16.98 -4.95
CA ASP A 195 -21.05 16.62 -4.74
C ASP A 195 -20.48 15.84 -5.94
N SER A 196 -21.15 15.79 -7.09
CA SER A 196 -20.69 15.02 -8.26
C SER A 196 -19.29 15.43 -8.79
N ALA A 197 -18.75 16.57 -8.36
CA ALA A 197 -17.37 16.99 -8.61
C ALA A 197 -16.32 16.36 -7.66
N ALA A 198 -16.75 15.86 -6.49
CA ALA A 198 -15.94 15.26 -5.45
C ALA A 198 -16.27 13.77 -5.32
N ILE A 199 -15.84 12.99 -6.30
CA ILE A 199 -16.16 11.56 -6.42
C ILE A 199 -15.70 10.79 -5.19
N GLN A 200 -16.64 10.10 -4.54
CA GLN A 200 -16.36 9.33 -3.34
C GLN A 200 -16.68 7.84 -3.55
N PRO A 201 -15.69 6.99 -3.83
CA PRO A 201 -15.93 5.57 -4.02
C PRO A 201 -15.95 4.73 -2.73
N CYS A 202 -15.33 5.19 -1.65
CA CYS A 202 -15.36 4.49 -0.37
C CYS A 202 -16.41 5.10 0.56
N PRO A 203 -17.24 4.30 1.25
CA PRO A 203 -18.08 4.81 2.33
C PRO A 203 -17.27 5.55 3.39
N ILE A 204 -17.87 6.61 3.91
CA ILE A 204 -17.25 7.52 4.87
C ILE A 204 -17.83 7.26 6.25
N CYS A 205 -17.02 7.38 7.30
CA CYS A 205 -17.55 7.60 8.63
C CYS A 205 -17.50 9.08 8.99
N ASN A 206 -18.66 9.71 9.13
CA ASN A 206 -18.72 11.14 9.38
C ASN A 206 -18.32 11.46 10.83
N PRO A 207 -17.31 12.33 11.06
CA PRO A 207 -16.80 12.60 12.40
C PRO A 207 -17.76 13.42 13.26
N THR A 208 -18.75 14.08 12.67
CA THR A 208 -19.77 14.86 13.38
C THR A 208 -20.91 13.96 13.85
N THR A 209 -21.39 13.07 12.98
CA THR A 209 -22.56 12.23 13.28
C THR A 209 -22.20 10.88 13.88
N LEU A 210 -20.96 10.41 13.67
CA LEU A 210 -20.50 9.05 13.94
C LEU A 210 -21.33 7.99 13.20
N LEU A 211 -21.91 8.39 12.06
CA LEU A 211 -22.65 7.51 11.17
C LEU A 211 -21.95 7.40 9.81
N CYS A 212 -22.17 6.27 9.16
CA CYS A 212 -21.68 6.03 7.81
C CYS A 212 -22.46 6.86 6.79
N ASN A 213 -21.73 7.42 5.83
CA ASN A 213 -22.27 8.17 4.71
C ASN A 213 -21.93 7.41 3.43
N GLY A 214 -22.95 7.04 2.66
CA GLY A 214 -22.81 6.22 1.47
C GLY A 214 -22.64 4.72 1.78
N GLY A 215 -22.73 3.91 0.72
CA GLY A 215 -22.73 2.45 0.85
C GLY A 215 -23.94 1.87 1.61
N PRO A 216 -23.99 0.55 1.89
CA PRO A 216 -25.18 -0.11 2.43
C PRO A 216 -25.25 -0.05 3.94
N LYS A 217 -24.18 0.41 4.57
CA LYS A 217 -24.18 0.79 5.97
C LYS A 217 -24.54 2.27 6.16
N ASP A 218 -25.00 3.00 5.14
CA ASP A 218 -25.46 4.38 5.29
C ASP A 218 -26.40 4.55 6.50
N GLY A 219 -26.08 5.52 7.36
CA GLY A 219 -26.79 5.80 8.61
C GLY A 219 -26.49 4.85 9.78
N GLN A 220 -25.63 3.83 9.61
CA GLN A 220 -25.19 2.96 10.72
C GLN A 220 -24.03 3.60 11.49
N ALA A 221 -23.91 3.25 12.77
CA ALA A 221 -22.83 3.75 13.62
C ALA A 221 -21.44 3.32 13.13
N CYS A 222 -20.46 4.20 13.29
CA CYS A 222 -19.08 3.96 12.89
C CYS A 222 -18.08 4.77 13.73
N THR A 223 -16.83 4.35 13.67
CA THR A 223 -15.68 5.07 14.20
C THR A 223 -14.94 5.75 13.05
N PRO A 224 -14.78 7.09 13.08
CA PRO A 224 -14.05 7.80 12.05
C PRO A 224 -12.59 7.35 12.00
N GLY A 225 -12.09 7.04 10.80
CA GLY A 225 -10.66 7.02 10.56
C GLY A 225 -10.07 8.42 10.77
N THR A 226 -8.76 8.53 11.00
CA THR A 226 -8.09 9.84 10.95
C THR A 226 -7.40 9.97 9.61
N ILE A 227 -7.96 10.67 8.63
CA ILE A 227 -7.23 11.07 7.42
C ILE A 227 -7.00 12.57 7.54
N ALA A 228 -5.74 12.98 7.68
CA ALA A 228 -5.39 14.39 7.92
C ALA A 228 -5.37 15.21 6.61
N THR A 229 -5.30 14.56 5.44
CA THR A 229 -5.14 15.25 4.16
C THR A 229 -5.91 14.59 3.03
N ILE A 230 -7.22 14.86 2.98
CA ILE A 230 -7.90 15.17 1.72
C ILE A 230 -8.87 16.33 2.02
N SER A 231 -8.84 17.35 1.17
CA SER A 231 -9.76 18.48 1.13
C SER A 231 -11.22 18.07 1.37
N ASP A 232 -11.91 18.74 2.30
CA ASP A 232 -13.36 18.89 2.48
C ASP A 232 -14.30 17.66 2.41
N ALA A 233 -13.79 16.43 2.39
CA ALA A 233 -14.62 15.22 2.43
C ALA A 233 -13.95 14.07 3.19
N PHE A 234 -14.17 14.11 4.51
CA PHE A 234 -14.36 13.03 5.50
C PHE A 234 -13.57 11.69 5.44
N PRO A 235 -13.22 11.10 6.60
CA PRO A 235 -12.45 9.86 6.64
C PRO A 235 -13.26 8.62 6.26
N THR A 236 -12.73 7.81 5.35
CA THR A 236 -13.23 6.46 5.08
C THR A 236 -13.06 5.56 6.30
N SER A 237 -13.86 4.50 6.42
CA SER A 237 -13.80 3.61 7.58
C SER A 237 -14.16 2.17 7.21
N HIS A 238 -13.49 1.22 7.87
CA HIS A 238 -13.82 -0.20 7.79
C HIS A 238 -15.17 -0.52 8.46
N ASP A 239 -15.65 0.32 9.39
CA ASP A 239 -16.97 0.14 9.99
C ASP A 239 -18.11 0.31 8.96
N CYS A 240 -17.84 1.08 7.90
CA CYS A 240 -18.81 1.44 6.87
C CYS A 240 -18.81 0.50 5.66
N ASP A 241 -17.98 -0.57 5.69
CA ASP A 241 -17.82 -1.64 4.69
C ASP A 241 -18.22 -1.25 3.25
N PRO A 242 -17.29 -1.05 2.30
CA PRO A 242 -17.65 -0.94 0.90
C PRO A 242 -18.36 -2.24 0.48
N PRO A 243 -19.58 -2.16 -0.05
CA PRO A 243 -20.28 -3.36 -0.41
C PRO A 243 -19.82 -3.86 -1.77
N ALA A 244 -19.78 -5.17 -1.91
CA ALA A 244 -20.23 -5.78 -3.14
C ALA A 244 -20.81 -7.13 -2.77
N ALA A 245 -22.08 -7.38 -3.14
CA ALA A 245 -22.70 -8.69 -3.02
C ALA A 245 -21.96 -9.81 -3.81
N GLY A 246 -20.92 -9.45 -4.58
CA GLY A 246 -20.06 -10.35 -5.34
C GLY A 246 -18.57 -10.35 -4.93
N GLY A 247 -18.17 -9.69 -3.84
CA GLY A 247 -16.77 -9.58 -3.43
C GLY A 247 -15.94 -8.62 -4.29
N PRO A 248 -14.61 -8.58 -4.11
CA PRO A 248 -13.74 -7.69 -4.88
C PRO A 248 -13.66 -8.11 -6.35
N LEU A 249 -13.50 -7.13 -7.24
CA LEU A 249 -13.21 -7.36 -8.66
C LEU A 249 -11.89 -8.10 -8.86
N ALA A 250 -10.88 -7.71 -8.09
CA ALA A 250 -9.56 -8.33 -8.09
C ALA A 250 -8.89 -8.13 -6.73
N ILE A 251 -7.84 -8.92 -6.47
CA ILE A 251 -6.95 -8.73 -5.34
C ILE A 251 -5.55 -8.55 -5.91
N LEU A 252 -4.97 -7.37 -5.72
CA LEU A 252 -3.60 -7.10 -6.13
C LEU A 252 -2.66 -7.51 -5.00
N PRO A 253 -1.72 -8.43 -5.25
CA PRO A 253 -0.68 -8.72 -4.29
C PRO A 253 0.43 -7.67 -4.44
N ILE A 254 0.57 -6.80 -3.45
CA ILE A 254 1.62 -5.78 -3.36
C ILE A 254 2.70 -6.23 -2.35
N PRO A 255 3.88 -6.70 -2.80
CA PRO A 255 4.96 -7.11 -1.90
C PRO A 255 5.80 -5.89 -1.50
N PHE A 256 5.45 -5.25 -0.39
CA PHE A 256 6.24 -4.17 0.15
C PHE A 256 7.53 -4.70 0.78
N ALA A 257 8.66 -4.29 0.21
CA ALA A 257 10.00 -4.48 0.74
C ALA A 257 10.56 -3.10 1.12
N LEU A 258 10.07 -2.59 2.25
CA LEU A 258 10.27 -1.20 2.68
C LEU A 258 11.63 -1.06 3.35
N THR A 259 12.43 -0.10 2.87
CA THR A 259 13.74 0.21 3.45
C THR A 259 13.89 1.70 3.72
N THR A 260 14.51 2.05 4.83
CA THR A 260 14.98 3.43 5.07
C THR A 260 16.19 3.80 4.23
N GLY A 261 16.73 2.87 3.44
CA GLY A 261 17.77 3.12 2.44
C GLY A 261 17.17 3.42 1.06
N THR A 262 17.98 3.23 0.02
CA THR A 262 17.53 3.33 -1.38
C THR A 262 17.09 1.98 -1.90
N SER A 263 15.89 1.94 -2.49
CA SER A 263 15.40 0.82 -3.29
C SER A 263 15.40 1.22 -4.77
N SER A 264 15.92 0.35 -5.64
CA SER A 264 15.91 0.61 -7.08
C SER A 264 15.70 -0.66 -7.89
N ALA A 265 15.16 -0.47 -9.09
CA ALA A 265 15.10 -1.50 -10.11
C ALA A 265 15.60 -0.93 -11.44
N THR A 266 16.27 -1.77 -12.22
CA THR A 266 16.69 -1.46 -13.59
C THR A 266 16.04 -2.43 -14.54
N SER A 267 15.40 -1.91 -15.59
CA SER A 267 14.74 -2.74 -16.57
C SER A 267 15.73 -3.40 -17.52
N ALA A 268 15.38 -4.59 -18.01
CA ALA A 268 16.14 -5.34 -18.99
C ALA A 268 15.51 -5.25 -20.38
N ASP A 269 16.32 -5.41 -21.42
CA ASP A 269 15.83 -5.66 -22.78
C ASP A 269 15.81 -7.15 -23.06
N LEU A 270 14.60 -7.71 -23.11
CA LEU A 270 14.36 -9.12 -23.36
C LEU A 270 14.00 -9.32 -24.85
N PRO A 271 14.23 -10.51 -25.43
CA PRO A 271 13.93 -10.76 -26.84
C PRO A 271 12.48 -10.49 -27.24
N GLY A 272 11.54 -10.65 -26.30
CA GLY A 272 10.12 -10.40 -26.52
C GLY A 272 9.65 -8.99 -26.21
N GLN A 273 10.39 -8.21 -25.42
CA GLN A 273 9.97 -6.89 -24.95
C GLN A 273 11.18 -6.11 -24.37
N PRO A 274 11.40 -4.85 -24.78
CA PRO A 274 12.38 -3.96 -24.12
C PRO A 274 11.81 -3.34 -22.83
N PHE A 275 12.64 -2.68 -22.02
CA PHE A 275 12.20 -1.95 -20.82
C PHE A 275 11.36 -2.79 -19.83
N VAL A 276 11.75 -4.05 -19.59
CA VAL A 276 11.07 -4.96 -18.66
C VAL A 276 11.65 -4.86 -17.25
N PHE A 277 10.86 -4.37 -16.31
CA PHE A 277 11.11 -4.44 -14.87
C PHE A 277 10.60 -5.75 -14.27
N CYS A 278 9.39 -6.16 -14.66
CA CYS A 278 8.66 -7.23 -14.00
C CYS A 278 8.33 -8.38 -14.95
N GLY A 279 9.32 -9.23 -15.19
CA GLY A 279 9.17 -10.37 -16.07
C GLY A 279 8.28 -11.47 -15.48
N PHE A 280 7.22 -11.84 -16.22
CA PHE A 280 6.43 -13.03 -15.95
C PHE A 280 6.25 -13.84 -17.24
N CYS A 281 6.23 -15.17 -17.10
CA CYS A 281 6.06 -16.05 -18.26
C CYS A 281 4.67 -15.88 -18.88
N ALA A 282 4.65 -15.56 -20.17
CA ALA A 282 3.46 -15.13 -20.90
C ALA A 282 3.43 -15.68 -22.32
N ALA A 283 2.25 -15.57 -22.94
CA ALA A 283 2.10 -15.77 -24.37
C ALA A 283 2.84 -14.66 -25.14
N ARG A 284 3.52 -15.05 -26.22
CA ARG A 284 4.39 -14.14 -26.99
C ARG A 284 3.64 -12.96 -27.61
N PHE A 285 2.46 -13.20 -28.17
CA PHE A 285 1.69 -12.20 -28.94
C PHE A 285 0.35 -11.84 -28.30
N ALA A 286 0.16 -12.17 -27.02
CA ALA A 286 -1.07 -11.86 -26.30
C ALA A 286 -0.74 -11.35 -24.89
N PRO A 287 -1.58 -10.48 -24.30
CA PRO A 287 -1.49 -10.08 -22.90
C PRO A 287 -2.11 -11.18 -22.04
N THR A 288 -1.56 -12.39 -22.10
CA THR A 288 -2.00 -13.51 -21.27
C THR A 288 -0.80 -14.18 -20.61
N TRP A 289 -0.92 -14.40 -19.31
CA TRP A 289 0.16 -14.90 -18.47
C TRP A 289 -0.09 -16.33 -18.03
N LYS A 290 0.99 -17.04 -17.71
CA LYS A 290 0.95 -18.39 -17.18
C LYS A 290 0.16 -18.40 -15.87
N GLN A 291 -0.78 -19.35 -15.73
CA GLN A 291 -1.54 -19.57 -14.49
C GLN A 291 -1.26 -20.97 -13.95
N PRO A 292 -0.78 -21.17 -12.70
CA PRO A 292 -0.34 -20.15 -11.74
C PRO A 292 0.86 -19.35 -12.27
N VAL A 293 1.02 -18.13 -11.75
CA VAL A 293 2.05 -17.15 -12.17
C VAL A 293 3.47 -17.70 -11.99
N VAL A 294 4.35 -17.38 -12.95
CA VAL A 294 5.77 -17.76 -12.91
C VAL A 294 6.62 -16.53 -13.21
N PRO A 295 7.34 -15.98 -12.20
CA PRO A 295 8.31 -14.91 -12.42
C PRO A 295 9.47 -15.38 -13.31
N CYS A 296 10.04 -14.47 -14.08
CA CYS A 296 11.17 -14.74 -14.95
C CYS A 296 12.02 -13.48 -15.16
N THR A 297 13.25 -13.69 -15.60
CA THR A 297 14.18 -12.66 -16.06
C THR A 297 14.70 -12.96 -17.48
N SER A 298 14.27 -14.07 -18.09
CA SER A 298 14.61 -14.46 -19.46
C SER A 298 13.61 -15.46 -20.04
N ASP A 299 13.51 -15.53 -21.38
CA ASP A 299 12.67 -16.51 -22.09
C ASP A 299 13.04 -17.97 -21.79
N ALA A 300 14.31 -18.23 -21.43
CA ALA A 300 14.78 -19.57 -21.11
C ALA A 300 14.05 -20.18 -19.90
N GLN A 301 13.69 -19.35 -18.91
CA GLN A 301 12.93 -19.80 -17.72
C GLN A 301 11.47 -20.12 -18.06
N CYS A 302 11.00 -19.65 -19.22
CA CYS A 302 9.65 -19.89 -19.72
C CYS A 302 9.59 -21.05 -20.73
N ALA A 303 10.73 -21.67 -21.05
CA ALA A 303 10.83 -22.73 -22.04
C ALA A 303 9.94 -23.93 -21.66
N GLY A 304 9.09 -24.36 -22.61
CA GLY A 304 8.20 -25.51 -22.42
C GLY A 304 6.99 -25.27 -21.52
N LEU A 305 6.84 -24.07 -20.93
CA LEU A 305 5.66 -23.74 -20.13
C LEU A 305 4.41 -23.64 -21.02
N ARG A 306 3.31 -24.16 -20.49
CA ARG A 306 1.97 -24.17 -21.11
C ARG A 306 0.93 -23.66 -20.13
N GLY A 307 -0.26 -23.32 -20.62
CA GLY A 307 -1.38 -22.90 -19.78
C GLY A 307 -1.50 -21.39 -19.63
N CYS A 308 -1.30 -20.66 -20.73
CA CYS A 308 -1.69 -19.27 -20.82
C CYS A 308 -3.16 -19.25 -21.29
N PRO A 309 -4.07 -18.51 -20.65
CA PRO A 309 -5.45 -18.43 -21.12
C PRO A 309 -5.51 -18.03 -22.60
N GLY A 310 -6.27 -18.77 -23.40
CA GLY A 310 -6.38 -18.57 -24.86
C GLY A 310 -5.14 -18.93 -25.68
N ASN A 311 -4.03 -19.39 -25.07
CA ASN A 311 -2.82 -19.78 -25.78
C ASN A 311 -2.09 -20.95 -25.10
N THR A 312 -1.78 -22.01 -25.84
CA THR A 312 -1.15 -23.20 -25.25
C THR A 312 0.29 -22.95 -24.79
N ALA A 313 1.01 -21.93 -25.28
CA ALA A 313 2.42 -21.68 -24.95
C ALA A 313 2.63 -20.39 -24.13
N CYS A 314 3.46 -20.49 -23.08
CA CYS A 314 3.86 -19.38 -22.21
C CYS A 314 5.38 -19.19 -22.25
N SER A 315 5.96 -19.01 -23.43
CA SER A 315 7.41 -19.12 -23.66
C SER A 315 8.18 -17.79 -23.62
N THR A 316 7.52 -16.68 -23.27
CA THR A 316 8.14 -15.35 -23.31
C THR A 316 8.10 -14.71 -21.95
N CYS A 317 9.23 -14.15 -21.52
CA CYS A 317 9.32 -13.36 -20.32
C CYS A 317 9.03 -11.90 -20.63
N LYS A 318 7.94 -11.36 -20.06
CA LYS A 318 7.49 -10.00 -20.31
C LYS A 318 6.59 -9.48 -19.18
N GLN A 319 6.50 -8.16 -19.09
CA GLN A 319 5.42 -7.48 -18.37
C GLN A 319 4.27 -7.13 -19.34
N HIS A 320 3.24 -6.41 -18.89
CA HIS A 320 2.11 -6.04 -19.75
C HIS A 320 2.57 -5.10 -20.89
N ASN A 321 2.92 -3.85 -20.59
CA ASN A 321 3.59 -2.94 -21.54
C ASN A 321 5.00 -2.55 -21.09
N PRO A 322 5.95 -2.34 -22.02
CA PRO A 322 7.32 -1.93 -21.70
C PRO A 322 7.35 -0.55 -21.04
N GLY A 323 8.24 -0.33 -20.06
CA GLY A 323 8.32 0.91 -19.30
C GLY A 323 7.71 0.81 -17.90
N ALA A 324 7.35 1.95 -17.31
CA ALA A 324 6.80 2.02 -15.96
C ALA A 324 5.88 3.24 -15.81
N PHE A 325 4.77 3.08 -15.08
CA PHE A 325 3.90 4.17 -14.62
C PHE A 325 3.37 5.09 -15.73
N GLY A 326 3.03 4.52 -16.89
CA GLY A 326 2.56 5.28 -18.06
C GLY A 326 3.68 5.95 -18.85
N GLU A 327 4.94 5.73 -18.45
CA GLU A 327 6.12 6.30 -19.06
C GLU A 327 6.98 5.23 -19.75
N GLY A 328 7.61 5.61 -20.85
CA GLY A 328 8.57 4.80 -21.60
C GLY A 328 9.36 5.72 -22.52
N PRO A 329 10.69 5.54 -22.71
CA PRO A 329 11.55 4.41 -22.37
C PRO A 329 12.21 4.47 -20.97
N VAL A 330 11.57 3.92 -19.93
CA VAL A 330 12.06 3.98 -18.54
C VAL A 330 13.11 2.89 -18.27
N ARG A 331 14.29 3.29 -17.78
CA ARG A 331 15.37 2.38 -17.40
C ARG A 331 15.48 2.07 -15.94
N THR A 332 15.42 3.10 -15.10
CA THR A 332 15.68 2.92 -13.68
C THR A 332 14.58 3.59 -12.89
N ILE A 333 14.04 2.86 -11.92
CA ILE A 333 13.12 3.35 -10.90
C ILE A 333 13.92 3.42 -9.61
N THR A 334 13.86 4.53 -8.90
CA THR A 334 14.53 4.70 -7.60
C THR A 334 13.59 5.34 -6.60
N GLU A 335 13.50 4.75 -5.42
CA GLU A 335 12.84 5.31 -4.24
C GLU A 335 13.85 5.38 -3.10
N THR A 336 13.95 6.54 -2.43
CA THR A 336 14.92 6.75 -1.35
C THR A 336 14.21 7.02 -0.04
N GLY A 337 14.37 6.10 0.90
CA GLY A 337 13.99 6.27 2.30
C GLY A 337 14.99 7.13 3.07
N ALA A 338 14.64 7.42 4.32
CA ALA A 338 15.44 8.18 5.26
C ALA A 338 15.31 7.54 6.66
N PRO A 339 16.43 7.12 7.29
CA PRO A 339 16.41 6.57 8.64
C PRO A 339 15.89 7.58 9.66
N ALA A 340 15.23 7.08 10.72
CA ALA A 340 14.61 7.94 11.73
C ALA A 340 15.60 8.69 12.65
N GLY A 341 16.90 8.39 12.55
CA GLY A 341 17.88 8.78 13.56
C GLY A 341 17.74 7.92 14.84
N PRO A 342 18.45 8.29 15.93
CA PRO A 342 18.39 7.54 17.17
C PRO A 342 16.96 7.45 17.74
N LEU A 343 16.53 6.23 18.04
CA LEU A 343 15.27 5.89 18.70
C LEU A 343 15.55 5.33 20.10
N ALA A 344 14.68 5.60 21.05
CA ALA A 344 14.68 4.95 22.35
C ALA A 344 13.25 4.65 22.82
N THR A 345 13.08 3.60 23.61
CA THR A 345 11.78 3.19 24.16
C THR A 345 11.04 4.35 24.81
N GLY A 346 9.78 4.56 24.42
CA GLY A 346 8.89 5.57 25.00
C GLY A 346 9.14 7.01 24.54
N GLN A 347 10.10 7.26 23.66
CA GLN A 347 10.26 8.59 23.04
C GLN A 347 9.15 8.89 22.05
N SER A 348 8.87 10.16 21.77
CA SER A 348 7.91 10.56 20.74
C SER A 348 8.31 10.02 19.35
N PRO A 349 7.33 9.81 18.43
CA PRO A 349 7.63 9.38 17.08
C PRO A 349 8.64 10.28 16.37
N ALA A 350 9.66 9.70 15.76
CA ALA A 350 10.66 10.40 14.95
C ALA A 350 10.33 10.29 13.45
N PRO A 351 10.52 11.35 12.65
CA PRO A 351 10.28 11.31 11.21
C PRO A 351 11.11 10.22 10.53
N VAL A 352 10.49 9.44 9.65
CA VAL A 352 11.13 8.37 8.88
C VAL A 352 10.52 8.31 7.49
N SER A 353 11.27 7.82 6.51
CA SER A 353 10.69 7.40 5.24
C SER A 353 11.21 6.04 4.77
N PHE A 354 10.35 5.28 4.12
CA PHE A 354 10.63 3.96 3.59
C PHE A 354 10.41 3.93 2.07
N GLY A 355 11.48 3.76 1.30
CA GLY A 355 11.39 3.54 -0.14
C GLY A 355 11.20 2.06 -0.46
N SER A 356 10.44 1.77 -1.53
CA SER A 356 10.27 0.41 -2.05
C SER A 356 9.97 0.43 -3.55
N VAL A 357 10.67 -0.40 -4.31
CA VAL A 357 10.38 -0.74 -5.70
C VAL A 357 10.15 -2.24 -5.78
N PHE A 358 9.07 -2.65 -6.45
CA PHE A 358 8.61 -4.03 -6.44
C PHE A 358 7.88 -4.40 -7.74
N CYS A 359 7.47 -5.66 -7.87
CA CYS A 359 6.72 -6.15 -9.00
C CYS A 359 5.33 -6.64 -8.57
N ILE A 360 4.32 -6.22 -9.32
CA ILE A 360 2.94 -6.69 -9.16
C ILE A 360 2.66 -7.72 -10.26
N PRO A 361 2.31 -8.98 -9.91
CA PRO A 361 1.92 -10.00 -10.88
C PRO A 361 0.56 -9.69 -11.52
N PRO A 362 0.15 -10.39 -12.60
CA PRO A 362 -1.21 -10.29 -13.10
C PRO A 362 -2.23 -10.66 -12.02
N THR A 363 -3.33 -9.93 -11.96
CA THR A 363 -4.49 -10.29 -11.13
C THR A 363 -5.37 -11.34 -11.80
N PHE A 364 -5.17 -11.56 -13.11
CA PHE A 364 -6.02 -12.38 -13.98
C PHE A 364 -7.44 -11.83 -14.15
N ASN A 365 -7.69 -10.59 -13.72
CA ASN A 365 -8.87 -9.83 -14.09
C ASN A 365 -8.50 -8.91 -15.26
N THR A 366 -9.06 -9.19 -16.43
CA THR A 366 -8.71 -8.46 -17.67
C THR A 366 -8.95 -6.96 -17.61
N ALA A 367 -9.98 -6.52 -16.87
CA ALA A 367 -10.29 -5.09 -16.76
C ALA A 367 -9.26 -4.37 -15.86
N VAL A 368 -8.94 -4.99 -14.71
CA VAL A 368 -7.98 -4.45 -13.76
C VAL A 368 -6.57 -4.47 -14.35
N ASP A 369 -6.15 -5.59 -14.92
CA ASP A 369 -4.82 -5.75 -15.51
C ASP A 369 -4.62 -4.81 -16.71
N LEU A 370 -5.67 -4.53 -17.49
CA LEU A 370 -5.58 -3.58 -18.61
C LEU A 370 -5.43 -2.14 -18.13
N VAL A 371 -6.22 -1.71 -17.16
CA VAL A 371 -6.23 -0.30 -16.69
C VAL A 371 -4.98 0.01 -15.87
N ALA A 372 -4.58 -0.90 -14.98
CA ALA A 372 -3.39 -0.78 -14.16
C ALA A 372 -2.11 -1.25 -14.88
N ASP A 373 -2.22 -1.75 -16.12
CA ASP A 373 -1.10 -2.26 -16.93
C ASP A 373 -0.26 -3.32 -16.18
N LEU A 374 -0.95 -4.34 -15.67
CA LEU A 374 -0.40 -5.43 -14.86
C LEU A 374 -0.25 -6.72 -15.67
N PRO A 375 0.81 -7.52 -15.43
CA PRO A 375 1.89 -7.27 -14.48
C PRO A 375 2.77 -6.08 -14.88
N GLY A 376 3.30 -5.40 -13.87
CA GLY A 376 4.14 -4.22 -14.04
C GLY A 376 4.87 -3.87 -12.75
N PRO A 377 5.81 -2.91 -12.81
CA PRO A 377 6.48 -2.40 -11.62
C PRO A 377 5.49 -1.68 -10.68
N GLY A 378 5.90 -1.56 -9.43
CA GLY A 378 5.30 -0.70 -8.42
C GLY A 378 6.39 0.05 -7.67
N ALA A 379 6.10 1.28 -7.24
CA ALA A 379 7.01 2.09 -6.44
C ALA A 379 6.23 2.93 -5.42
N THR A 380 6.81 3.07 -4.24
CA THR A 380 6.28 3.97 -3.21
C THR A 380 7.37 4.42 -2.24
N CYS A 381 7.13 5.58 -1.61
CA CYS A 381 7.89 6.09 -0.49
C CYS A 381 6.96 6.42 0.67
N LEU A 382 6.91 5.57 1.69
CA LEU A 382 6.08 5.80 2.86
C LEU A 382 6.80 6.71 3.85
N GLN A 383 6.36 7.95 3.99
CA GLN A 383 6.79 8.94 4.97
C GLN A 383 5.86 8.94 6.18
N GLY A 384 6.43 9.10 7.38
CA GLY A 384 5.66 9.08 8.61
C GLY A 384 6.52 9.18 9.87
N GLY A 385 6.03 8.59 10.97
CA GLY A 385 6.71 8.57 12.26
C GLY A 385 7.03 7.14 12.72
N ALA A 386 8.29 6.88 13.10
CA ALA A 386 8.71 5.64 13.74
C ALA A 386 8.88 5.82 15.25
N GLN A 387 8.53 4.79 16.02
CA GLN A 387 8.64 4.81 17.48
C GLN A 387 8.99 3.43 18.04
N LEU A 388 9.68 3.41 19.18
CA LEU A 388 9.86 2.22 20.00
C LEU A 388 8.96 2.30 21.23
N LEU A 389 8.17 1.26 21.48
CA LEU A 389 7.24 1.17 22.60
C LEU A 389 7.69 0.05 23.56
N PRO A 390 7.38 0.18 24.87
CA PRO A 390 7.66 -0.84 25.89
C PRO A 390 7.12 -2.23 25.55
#